data_AF-A0A1C4X860-F1
#
_entry.id   AF-A0A1C4X860-F1
#
_cell.length_a   1.000
_cell.length_b   1.000
_cell.length_c   1.000
_cell.angle_alpha   90.00
_cell.angle_beta   90.00
_cell.angle_gamma   90.00
#
_symmetry.space_group_name_H-M   'P 1'
#
loop_
_entity.id
_entity.type
_entity.pdbx_description
1 polymer ?
#
loop_
_entity_poly.entity_id
_entity_poly.type
_entity_poly.pdbx_seq_one_letter_code
_entity_poly.pdbx_strand_id
1 'polypeptide(L)'
;MATSERPEGGCPVTAATLDRVPGLPGGYRIAADTVDCWKGWATGWDRNQQGDGMYLFRYSTSQGWRVHGQGSAFDCATLGIPKDPDDPPPFCSFGG
;
A
#
# COMPACT_ATOMS: atom_id res chain seq x y z
N MET A 1 -19.85 20.16 2.05
CA MET A 1 -18.53 20.01 2.68
C MET A 1 -18.42 18.55 3.10
N ALA A 2 -17.93 17.67 2.22
CA ALA A 2 -17.63 16.31 2.62
C ALA A 2 -16.21 16.34 3.18
N THR A 3 -16.10 16.48 4.50
CA THR A 3 -14.84 16.22 5.17
C THR A 3 -14.59 14.73 4.97
N SER A 4 -13.79 14.39 3.97
CA SER A 4 -13.14 13.08 3.96
C SER A 4 -12.32 13.07 5.22
N GLU A 5 -12.84 12.41 6.25
CA GLU A 5 -12.17 12.14 7.52
C GLU A 5 -10.97 11.27 7.20
N ARG A 6 -9.92 11.89 6.65
CA ARG A 6 -8.56 11.39 6.64
C ARG A 6 -8.23 11.36 8.13
N PRO A 7 -8.08 10.18 8.78
CA PRO A 7 -7.55 10.17 10.13
C PRO A 7 -6.25 10.97 10.08
N GLU A 8 -6.22 12.06 10.85
CA GLU A 8 -5.18 13.06 10.82
C GLU A 8 -3.84 12.37 11.17
N GLY A 9 -2.97 12.25 10.17
CA GLY A 9 -1.55 11.92 10.38
C GLY A 9 -1.15 10.44 10.51
N GLY A 10 -2.00 9.47 10.12
CA GLY A 10 -1.65 8.05 10.22
C GLY A 10 -2.13 7.19 9.05
N CYS A 11 -1.36 6.15 8.72
CA CYS A 11 -1.78 5.11 7.80
C CYS A 11 -3.03 4.41 8.37
N PRO A 12 -4.21 4.48 7.73
CA PRO A 12 -5.46 3.93 8.27
C PRO A 12 -5.48 2.39 8.36
N VAL A 13 -4.40 1.72 7.97
CA VAL A 13 -4.27 0.27 7.98
C VAL A 13 -3.01 -0.14 8.75
N THR A 14 -3.08 -1.29 9.40
CA THR A 14 -1.95 -1.90 10.12
C THR A 14 -1.47 -3.13 9.37
N ALA A 15 -0.23 -3.53 9.63
CA ALA A 15 0.31 -4.80 9.12
C ALA A 15 -0.61 -5.98 9.40
N ALA A 16 -1.17 -6.09 10.61
CA ALA A 16 -2.08 -7.17 10.98
C ALA A 16 -3.37 -7.19 10.15
N THR A 17 -3.84 -6.04 9.66
CA THR A 17 -4.97 -5.98 8.73
C THR A 17 -4.56 -6.43 7.34
N LEU A 18 -3.39 -5.99 6.86
CA LEU A 18 -2.88 -6.38 5.54
C LEU A 18 -2.53 -7.87 5.48
N ASP A 19 -1.99 -8.46 6.54
CA ASP A 19 -1.70 -9.89 6.66
C ASP A 19 -2.92 -10.79 6.50
N ARG A 20 -4.12 -10.25 6.78
CA ARG A 20 -5.39 -10.98 6.64
C ARG A 20 -6.01 -10.81 5.25
N VAL A 21 -5.41 -9.99 4.39
CA VAL A 21 -5.95 -9.76 3.06
C VAL A 21 -5.80 -11.03 2.22
N PRO A 22 -6.89 -11.53 1.62
CA PRO A 22 -6.81 -12.70 0.75
C PRO A 22 -5.96 -12.39 -0.48
N GLY A 23 -5.07 -13.32 -0.84
CA GLY A 23 -4.13 -13.18 -1.96
C GLY A 23 -2.67 -13.13 -1.55
N LEU A 24 -2.37 -12.99 -0.25
CA LEU A 24 -1.02 -13.16 0.27
C LEU A 24 -0.63 -14.65 0.34
N PRO A 25 0.66 -14.98 0.09
CA PRO A 25 1.14 -16.35 0.22
C PRO A 25 1.05 -16.80 1.68
N GLY A 26 0.83 -18.10 1.88
CA GLY A 26 0.71 -18.67 3.22
C GLY A 26 2.00 -18.47 4.02
N GLY A 27 1.88 -17.85 5.20
CA GLY A 27 3.02 -17.55 6.08
C GLY A 27 3.70 -16.20 5.84
N TYR A 28 3.24 -15.42 4.86
CA TYR A 28 3.70 -14.04 4.67
C TYR A 28 3.32 -13.18 5.88
N ARG A 29 4.28 -12.41 6.41
CA ARG A 29 4.03 -11.47 7.50
C ARG A 29 4.55 -10.08 7.18
N ILE A 30 3.63 -9.15 6.98
CA ILE A 30 3.93 -7.75 6.79
C ILE A 30 4.51 -7.19 8.07
N ALA A 31 5.67 -6.55 7.95
CA ALA A 31 6.28 -5.86 9.07
C ALA A 31 5.63 -4.49 9.25
N ALA A 32 5.27 -4.13 10.48
CA ALA A 32 4.51 -2.91 10.77
C ALA A 32 5.25 -1.62 10.36
N ASP A 33 6.59 -1.63 10.43
CA ASP A 33 7.47 -0.53 10.05
C ASP A 33 7.64 -0.34 8.54
N THR A 34 7.05 -1.24 7.74
CA THR A 34 7.16 -1.26 6.26
C THR A 34 5.83 -0.90 5.61
N VAL A 35 4.84 -0.58 6.44
CA VAL A 35 3.51 -0.20 6.00
C VAL A 35 3.46 1.30 5.76
N ASP A 36 3.41 1.67 4.48
CA ASP A 36 3.13 3.03 4.06
C ASP A 36 1.73 3.13 3.48
N CYS A 37 1.07 4.28 3.70
CA CYS A 37 -0.25 4.56 3.14
C CYS A 37 -0.23 5.81 2.29
N TRP A 38 -1.00 5.77 1.21
CA TRP A 38 -1.20 6.93 0.37
C TRP A 38 -2.57 6.92 -0.31
N LYS A 39 -3.45 7.88 0.02
CA LYS A 39 -4.77 8.11 -0.62
C LYS A 39 -5.51 6.84 -1.08
N GLY A 40 -5.76 5.92 -0.13
CA GLY A 40 -6.47 4.66 -0.36
C GLY A 40 -5.60 3.52 -0.92
N TRP A 41 -4.30 3.73 -1.04
CA TRP A 41 -3.28 2.71 -1.26
C TRP A 41 -2.53 2.44 0.03
N ALA A 42 -2.02 1.22 0.16
CA ALA A 42 -1.08 0.85 1.19
C ALA A 42 -0.05 -0.10 0.62
N THR A 43 1.16 -0.07 1.17
CA THR A 43 2.20 -1.06 0.89
C THR A 43 2.53 -1.85 2.14
N GLY A 44 3.19 -2.98 1.95
CA GLY A 44 3.75 -3.75 3.06
C GLY A 44 4.68 -4.83 2.56
N TRP A 45 5.78 -5.02 3.27
CA TRP A 45 6.72 -6.10 2.98
C TRP A 45 7.06 -6.95 4.21
N ASP A 46 7.35 -8.22 3.97
CA ASP A 46 7.91 -9.13 4.97
C ASP A 46 9.43 -8.96 4.99
N ARG A 47 9.98 -8.61 6.16
CA ARG A 47 11.42 -8.43 6.39
C ARG A 47 12.23 -9.72 6.19
N ASN A 48 11.59 -10.87 6.28
CA ASN A 48 12.23 -12.19 6.17
C ASN A 48 12.20 -12.74 4.74
N GLN A 49 11.47 -12.11 3.82
CA GLN A 49 11.40 -12.52 2.43
C GLN A 49 12.60 -11.97 1.64
N GLN A 50 13.30 -12.84 0.93
CA GLN A 50 14.37 -12.46 0.01
C GLN A 50 13.82 -12.47 -1.42
N GLY A 51 13.46 -11.29 -1.96
CA GLY A 51 12.91 -11.12 -3.31
C GLY A 51 12.26 -9.75 -3.54
N ASP A 52 11.51 -9.57 -4.64
CA ASP A 52 10.67 -8.39 -4.91
C ASP A 52 9.51 -8.32 -3.91
N GLY A 53 9.83 -7.88 -2.70
CA GLY A 53 9.11 -8.19 -1.48
C GLY A 53 8.02 -7.20 -1.07
N MET A 54 7.67 -6.19 -1.86
CA MET A 54 6.62 -5.25 -1.46
C MET A 54 5.29 -5.59 -2.13
N TYR A 55 4.26 -5.83 -1.32
CA TYR A 55 2.89 -5.92 -1.81
C TYR A 55 2.26 -4.53 -1.81
N LEU A 56 1.51 -4.27 -2.88
CA LEU A 56 0.65 -3.10 -3.01
C LEU A 56 -0.80 -3.51 -2.78
N PHE A 57 -1.48 -2.73 -1.96
CA PHE A 57 -2.87 -2.92 -1.58
C PHE A 57 -3.69 -1.72 -2.01
N ARG A 58 -4.89 -1.99 -2.51
CA ARG A 58 -5.89 -0.96 -2.81
C ARG A 58 -7.09 -1.13 -1.89
N TYR A 59 -7.50 -0.04 -1.27
CA TYR A 59 -8.74 0.01 -0.52
C TYR A 59 -9.92 0.18 -1.47
N SER A 60 -10.95 -0.66 -1.29
CA SER A 60 -12.25 -0.53 -1.93
C SER A 60 -13.32 -0.37 -0.86
N THR A 61 -14.23 0.58 -1.03
CA THR A 61 -15.34 0.83 -0.08
C THR A 61 -16.28 -0.37 0.04
N SER A 62 -16.37 -1.22 -0.98
CA SER A 62 -17.26 -2.38 -1.00
C SER A 62 -16.64 -3.64 -0.42
N GLN A 63 -15.30 -3.75 -0.41
CA GLN A 63 -14.59 -5.02 -0.16
C GLN A 63 -13.42 -4.88 0.83
N GLY A 64 -13.08 -3.66 1.26
CA GLY A 64 -11.91 -3.38 2.07
C GLY A 64 -10.61 -3.44 1.27
N TRP A 65 -9.51 -3.76 1.97
CA TRP A 65 -8.17 -3.87 1.38
C TRP A 65 -8.02 -5.14 0.54
N ARG A 66 -7.42 -5.00 -0.64
CA ARG A 66 -7.13 -6.13 -1.55
C ARG A 66 -5.73 -6.03 -2.11
N VAL A 67 -5.07 -7.17 -2.30
CA VAL A 67 -3.79 -7.24 -3.01
C VAL A 67 -4.01 -6.76 -4.44
N HIS A 68 -3.27 -5.76 -4.85
CA HIS A 68 -3.26 -5.22 -6.20
C HIS A 68 -2.09 -5.79 -7.01
N GLY A 69 -0.91 -5.92 -6.40
CA GLY A 69 0.28 -6.44 -7.05
C GLY A 69 1.46 -6.58 -6.09
N GLN A 70 2.58 -7.06 -6.61
CA GLN A 70 3.84 -7.24 -5.89
C GLN A 70 4.99 -6.71 -6.76
N GLY A 71 5.96 -6.05 -6.14
CA GLY A 71 7.14 -5.53 -6.81
C GLY A 71 8.11 -4.86 -5.84
N SER A 72 9.21 -4.34 -6.37
CA SER A 72 10.18 -3.53 -5.62
C SER A 72 9.93 -2.03 -5.77
N ALA A 73 9.31 -1.61 -6.87
CA ALA A 73 8.76 -0.27 -7.08
C ALA A 73 7.57 -0.34 -8.04
N PHE A 74 6.62 0.59 -7.92
CA PHE A 74 5.43 0.61 -8.76
C PHE A 74 5.45 1.80 -9.72
N ASP A 75 5.19 1.54 -11.01
CA ASP A 75 4.96 2.60 -11.98
C ASP A 75 3.57 3.19 -11.74
N CYS A 76 3.53 4.28 -11.00
CA CYS A 76 2.27 4.88 -10.56
C CYS A 76 1.47 5.54 -11.68
N ALA A 77 2.12 5.88 -12.80
CA ALA A 77 1.42 6.35 -13.99
C ALA A 77 0.51 5.25 -14.56
N THR A 78 1.00 4.01 -14.64
CA THR A 78 0.21 2.85 -15.11
C THR A 78 -0.93 2.47 -14.16
N LEU A 79 -0.79 2.77 -12.87
CA LEU A 79 -1.79 2.49 -11.83
C LEU A 79 -2.85 3.59 -11.69
N GLY A 80 -2.72 4.69 -12.45
CA GLY A 80 -3.60 5.87 -12.31
C GLY A 80 -3.40 6.62 -11.00
N ILE A 81 -2.23 6.45 -10.35
CA ILE A 81 -1.82 7.18 -9.16
C ILE A 81 -1.19 8.50 -9.62
N PRO A 82 -1.84 9.65 -9.36
CA PRO A 82 -1.28 10.93 -9.79
C PRO A 82 0.02 11.21 -9.03
N LYS A 83 0.99 11.78 -9.74
CA LYS A 83 2.17 12.37 -9.13
C LYS A 83 1.73 13.63 -8.38
N ASP A 84 1.54 13.50 -7.08
CA ASP A 84 1.22 14.62 -6.22
C ASP A 84 2.53 15.29 -5.77
N PRO A 85 2.78 16.56 -6.12
CA PRO A 85 4.04 17.23 -5.82
C PRO A 85 4.17 17.60 -4.34
N ASP A 86 3.06 17.72 -3.60
CA ASP A 86 3.04 18.09 -2.18
C ASP A 86 3.03 16.84 -1.28
N ASP A 87 2.43 15.74 -1.74
CA ASP A 87 2.31 14.47 -1.01
C ASP A 87 2.63 13.30 -1.95
N PRO A 88 3.90 13.11 -2.37
CA PRO A 88 4.25 12.04 -3.30
C PRO A 88 4.10 10.66 -2.63
N PRO A 89 3.50 9.67 -3.31
CA PRO A 89 3.42 8.32 -2.78
C PRO A 89 4.83 7.71 -2.66
N PRO A 90 5.22 7.21 -1.47
CA PRO A 90 6.61 6.82 -1.19
C PRO A 90 7.08 5.58 -1.96
N PHE A 91 6.14 4.77 -2.45
CA PHE A 91 6.39 3.52 -3.18
C PHE A 91 6.39 3.68 -4.71
N CYS A 92 6.11 4.89 -5.21
CA CYS A 92 6.01 5.16 -6.63
C CYS A 92 7.39 5.42 -7.23
N SER A 93 7.71 4.65 -8.27
CA SER A 93 8.75 5.07 -9.21
C SER A 93 8.12 5.99 -10.24
N PHE A 94 8.43 7.27 -10.15
CA PHE A 94 8.20 8.21 -11.25
C PHE A 94 9.49 8.26 -12.05
N GLY A 95 9.71 7.24 -12.90
CA GLY A 95 10.85 7.24 -13.83
C GLY A 95 10.94 8.59 -14.55
N GLY A 96 12.14 9.17 -14.53
CA GLY A 96 12.42 10.48 -15.12
C GLY A 96 12.37 10.49 -16.64
#